data_AF-A0A2E1BL51-F1
#
_entry.id   AF-A0A2E1BL51-F1
#
_cell.length_a   1.000
_cell.length_b   1.000
_cell.length_c   1.000
_cell.angle_alpha   90.00
_cell.angle_beta   90.00
_cell.angle_gamma   90.00
#
_symmetry.space_group_name_H-M   'P 1'
#
loop_
_entity.id
_entity.type
_entity.pdbx_description
1 polymer ?
#
loop_
_entity_poly.entity_id
_entity_poly.type
_entity_poly.pdbx_seq_one_letter_code
_entity_poly.pdbx_strand_id
1 'polypeptide(L)'
;MKNKKILKNNLIFKIMRKNFYLILICFCITISYSQKKELKLAERNIKSEDYSAAKQNIQLAEKLASQMDAKTTIKYHYLKGVANYANGGSNIEESSVALENLNKAIDLESTSSTKVYTPKAKELRIAMLNRFVEDSKKSLEQEDYKSAYLNLEMSYRVSPNDTLYLYNAALVATENKDFDQALSFYNELIDLDFTGITTNYYATEKATGEDQLFASPDQRKLFIKAGTHENPIDLELESVEMNVLRSMAAIYKNNKDYESSLSFIEKAKNIDENDINIVLLESNIRWEMGDVESYEKLITKALEIEPENVDLHFNLGVISSDKGDVDKAMSHYNKAIETDSTYTKAYLNAAALVLKKEESIIEEMNSLGTSNADYNRYDELKIVREDLYNSAIPYLESVYELDNNNLSAVRTLRNIYSAIDDMDNYNKFKAIAEDIESKID
;
A
#
# COMPACT_ATOMS: atom_id res chain seq x y z
N MET A 1 31.31 -58.95 -67.12
CA MET A 1 30.90 -57.52 -67.07
C MET A 1 30.09 -57.10 -65.83
N LYS A 2 29.40 -58.00 -65.10
CA LYS A 2 28.57 -57.63 -63.92
C LYS A 2 29.35 -57.07 -62.71
N ASN A 3 30.51 -57.63 -62.35
CA ASN A 3 31.26 -57.20 -61.15
C ASN A 3 31.88 -55.80 -61.23
N LYS A 4 32.31 -55.33 -62.41
CA LYS A 4 32.82 -53.95 -62.58
C LYS A 4 31.73 -52.89 -62.39
N LYS A 5 30.46 -53.23 -62.68
CA LYS A 5 29.32 -52.29 -62.56
C LYS A 5 28.91 -52.08 -61.10
N ILE A 6 28.98 -53.15 -60.28
CA ILE A 6 28.66 -53.11 -58.84
C ILE A 6 29.73 -52.32 -58.06
N LEU A 7 31.03 -52.54 -58.34
CA LEU A 7 32.12 -51.76 -57.73
C LEU A 7 32.06 -50.27 -58.09
N LYS A 8 31.70 -49.94 -59.34
CA LYS A 8 31.56 -48.54 -59.78
C LYS A 8 30.39 -47.85 -59.08
N ASN A 9 29.26 -48.53 -58.90
CA ASN A 9 28.11 -47.99 -58.17
C ASN A 9 28.39 -47.79 -56.68
N ASN A 10 29.08 -48.72 -56.01
CA ASN A 10 29.50 -48.55 -54.61
C ASN A 10 30.49 -47.40 -54.42
N LEU A 11 31.41 -47.19 -55.38
CA LEU A 11 32.35 -46.07 -55.36
C LEU A 11 31.63 -44.73 -55.53
N ILE A 12 30.67 -44.65 -56.48
CA ILE A 12 29.84 -43.45 -56.71
C ILE A 12 29.00 -43.14 -55.46
N PHE A 13 28.38 -44.15 -54.83
CA PHE A 13 27.59 -43.94 -53.61
C PHE A 13 28.46 -43.44 -52.44
N LYS A 14 29.68 -43.95 -52.30
CA LYS A 14 30.64 -43.53 -51.27
C LYS A 14 31.13 -42.09 -51.50
N ILE A 15 31.35 -41.70 -52.76
CA ILE A 15 31.72 -40.33 -53.16
C ILE A 15 30.55 -39.37 -52.94
N MET A 16 29.33 -39.74 -53.35
CA MET A 16 28.13 -38.92 -53.12
C MET A 16 27.86 -38.71 -51.63
N ARG A 17 28.01 -39.75 -50.81
CA ARG A 17 27.84 -39.64 -49.35
C ARG A 17 28.93 -38.75 -48.72
N LYS A 18 30.18 -38.85 -49.16
CA LYS A 18 31.28 -37.97 -48.71
C LYS A 18 31.06 -36.51 -49.13
N ASN A 19 30.62 -36.28 -50.37
CA ASN A 19 30.29 -34.94 -50.88
C ASN A 19 29.06 -34.35 -50.17
N PHE A 20 28.07 -35.18 -49.82
CA PHE A 20 26.93 -34.76 -49.02
C PHE A 20 27.35 -34.32 -47.61
N TYR A 21 28.21 -35.08 -46.93
CA TYR A 21 28.77 -34.64 -45.65
C TYR A 21 29.61 -33.36 -45.79
N LEU A 22 30.38 -33.20 -46.86
CA LEU A 22 31.16 -31.97 -47.13
C LEU A 22 30.26 -30.75 -47.36
N ILE A 23 29.19 -30.90 -48.14
CA ILE A 23 28.20 -29.84 -48.38
C ILE A 23 27.48 -29.48 -47.09
N LEU A 24 27.11 -30.47 -46.27
CA LEU A 24 26.50 -30.26 -44.96
C LEU A 24 27.44 -29.49 -44.02
N ILE A 25 28.73 -29.88 -43.97
CA ILE A 25 29.75 -29.20 -43.17
C ILE A 25 29.97 -27.76 -43.67
N CYS A 26 30.08 -27.54 -44.98
CA CYS A 26 30.19 -26.19 -45.55
C CYS A 26 28.95 -25.33 -45.23
N PHE A 27 27.75 -25.91 -45.30
CA PHE A 27 26.51 -25.22 -44.98
C PHE A 27 26.46 -24.83 -43.48
N CYS A 28 26.85 -25.73 -42.58
CA CYS A 28 26.99 -25.44 -41.15
C CYS A 28 28.04 -24.34 -40.87
N ILE A 29 29.17 -24.33 -41.58
CA ILE A 29 30.21 -23.30 -41.44
C ILE A 29 29.70 -21.93 -41.91
N THR A 30 28.97 -21.87 -43.04
CA THR A 30 28.45 -20.59 -43.57
C THR A 30 27.40 -19.96 -42.64
N ILE A 31 26.55 -20.77 -42.01
CA ILE A 31 25.50 -20.27 -41.12
C ILE A 31 26.08 -19.80 -39.78
N SER A 32 27.04 -20.54 -39.23
CA SER A 32 27.79 -20.16 -38.02
C SER A 32 28.51 -18.80 -38.18
N TYR A 33 29.05 -18.55 -39.38
CA TYR A 33 29.71 -17.29 -39.71
C TYR A 33 28.70 -16.12 -39.79
N SER A 34 27.48 -16.39 -40.27
CA SER A 34 26.41 -15.39 -40.37
C SER A 34 26.00 -14.84 -39.00
N GLN A 35 25.75 -15.70 -38.00
CA GLN A 35 25.40 -15.27 -36.64
C GLN A 35 26.48 -14.38 -36.01
N LYS A 36 27.75 -14.83 -36.09
CA LYS A 36 28.89 -14.08 -35.53
C LYS A 36 29.10 -12.74 -36.22
N LYS A 37 28.75 -12.64 -37.50
CA LYS A 37 28.77 -11.39 -38.25
C LYS A 37 27.70 -10.43 -37.73
N GLU A 38 26.45 -10.87 -37.61
CA GLU A 38 25.35 -10.04 -37.09
C GLU A 38 25.64 -9.55 -35.65
N LEU A 39 26.15 -10.41 -34.77
CA LEU A 39 26.54 -9.99 -33.41
C LEU A 39 27.71 -8.99 -33.38
N LYS A 40 28.62 -9.04 -34.37
CA LYS A 40 29.69 -8.02 -34.51
C LYS A 40 29.12 -6.68 -34.99
N LEU A 41 28.11 -6.70 -35.85
CA LEU A 41 27.40 -5.50 -36.29
C LEU A 41 26.61 -4.90 -35.11
N ALA A 42 25.88 -5.73 -34.36
CA ALA A 42 25.20 -5.30 -33.13
C ALA A 42 26.17 -4.64 -32.14
N GLU A 43 27.34 -5.23 -31.91
CA GLU A 43 28.36 -4.64 -31.04
C GLU A 43 28.89 -3.29 -31.55
N ARG A 44 29.04 -3.12 -32.87
CA ARG A 44 29.43 -1.82 -33.45
C ARG A 44 28.34 -0.77 -33.27
N ASN A 45 27.09 -1.16 -33.51
CA ASN A 45 25.94 -0.27 -33.37
C ASN A 45 25.71 0.15 -31.91
N ILE A 46 25.92 -0.76 -30.96
CA ILE A 46 25.94 -0.42 -29.52
C ILE A 46 27.01 0.63 -29.21
N LYS A 47 28.23 0.50 -29.79
CA LYS A 47 29.31 1.49 -29.57
C LYS A 47 29.01 2.85 -30.19
N SER A 48 28.17 2.91 -31.21
CA SER A 48 27.69 4.15 -31.81
C SER A 48 26.32 4.58 -31.27
N GLU A 49 25.84 3.94 -30.19
CA GLU A 49 24.54 4.20 -29.56
C GLU A 49 23.32 4.05 -30.48
N ASP A 50 23.46 3.35 -31.61
CA ASP A 50 22.36 2.98 -32.49
C ASP A 50 21.70 1.68 -31.99
N TYR A 51 20.97 1.81 -30.89
CA TYR A 51 20.32 0.68 -30.24
C TYR A 51 19.22 0.05 -31.09
N SER A 52 18.56 0.83 -31.95
CA SER A 52 17.56 0.32 -32.90
C SER A 52 18.19 -0.63 -33.90
N ALA A 53 19.27 -0.21 -34.57
CA ALA A 53 19.99 -1.08 -35.49
C ALA A 53 20.65 -2.25 -34.74
N ALA A 54 21.14 -2.05 -33.52
CA ALA A 54 21.66 -3.14 -32.70
C ALA A 54 20.61 -4.23 -32.44
N LYS A 55 19.39 -3.84 -32.00
CA LYS A 55 18.25 -4.74 -31.79
C LYS A 55 17.89 -5.51 -33.07
N GLN A 56 17.89 -4.85 -34.23
CA GLN A 56 17.65 -5.52 -35.52
C GLN A 56 18.71 -6.59 -35.83
N ASN A 57 20.00 -6.27 -35.65
CA ASN A 57 21.09 -7.25 -35.87
C ASN A 57 20.99 -8.42 -34.87
N ILE A 58 20.61 -8.17 -33.62
CA ILE A 58 20.40 -9.21 -32.60
C ILE A 58 19.24 -10.12 -32.99
N GLN A 59 18.13 -9.55 -33.49
CA GLN A 59 16.98 -10.33 -33.96
C GLN A 59 17.33 -11.19 -35.19
N LEU A 60 18.17 -10.69 -36.10
CA LEU A 60 18.69 -11.48 -37.22
C LEU A 60 19.58 -12.63 -36.74
N ALA A 61 20.44 -12.40 -35.73
CA ALA A 61 21.23 -13.46 -35.11
C ALA A 61 20.34 -14.52 -34.42
N GLU A 62 19.26 -14.10 -33.76
CA GLU A 62 18.30 -14.96 -33.06
C GLU A 62 17.56 -15.93 -33.98
N LYS A 63 17.23 -15.53 -35.23
CA LYS A 63 16.64 -16.43 -36.24
C LYS A 63 17.53 -17.64 -36.56
N LEU A 64 18.79 -17.59 -36.17
CA LEU A 64 19.78 -18.64 -36.36
C LEU A 64 20.23 -19.26 -35.02
N ALA A 65 19.53 -18.99 -33.91
CA ALA A 65 19.95 -19.33 -32.54
C ALA A 65 20.21 -20.82 -32.28
N SER A 66 19.53 -21.74 -32.98
CA SER A 66 19.65 -23.19 -32.79
C SER A 66 21.05 -23.75 -33.09
N GLN A 67 21.95 -22.94 -33.63
CA GLN A 67 23.30 -23.34 -34.05
C GLN A 67 24.40 -22.51 -33.36
N MET A 68 24.07 -21.68 -32.36
CA MET A 68 25.07 -20.91 -31.62
C MET A 68 25.93 -21.82 -30.74
N ASP A 69 27.26 -21.70 -30.86
CA ASP A 69 28.16 -22.26 -29.86
C ASP A 69 28.04 -21.52 -28.52
N ALA A 70 28.42 -22.15 -27.41
CA ALA A 70 28.23 -21.61 -26.06
C ALA A 70 28.79 -20.19 -25.89
N LYS A 71 29.98 -19.89 -26.45
CA LYS A 71 30.59 -18.56 -26.37
C LYS A 71 29.77 -17.52 -27.13
N THR A 72 29.23 -17.91 -28.27
CA THR A 72 28.37 -17.07 -29.10
C THR A 72 27.02 -16.81 -28.43
N THR A 73 26.44 -17.81 -27.75
CA THR A 73 25.19 -17.67 -27.00
C THR A 73 25.34 -16.69 -25.82
N ILE A 74 26.44 -16.78 -25.05
CA ILE A 74 26.72 -15.83 -23.96
C ILE A 74 26.84 -14.40 -24.53
N LYS A 75 27.59 -14.23 -25.63
CA LYS A 75 27.72 -12.93 -26.30
C LYS A 75 26.38 -12.38 -26.78
N TYR A 76 25.54 -13.23 -27.37
CA TYR A 76 24.20 -12.87 -27.83
C TYR A 76 23.36 -12.31 -26.67
N HIS A 77 23.28 -13.03 -25.55
CA HIS A 77 22.52 -12.59 -24.38
C HIS A 77 23.07 -11.28 -23.80
N TYR A 78 24.39 -11.16 -23.66
CA TYR A 78 24.99 -9.90 -23.20
C TYR A 78 24.64 -8.72 -24.12
N LEU A 79 24.79 -8.87 -25.44
CA LEU A 79 24.47 -7.79 -26.38
C LEU A 79 22.97 -7.47 -26.43
N LYS A 80 22.09 -8.48 -26.28
CA LYS A 80 20.64 -8.28 -26.14
C LYS A 80 20.31 -7.52 -24.87
N GLY A 81 21.01 -7.80 -23.77
CA GLY A 81 20.95 -7.03 -22.53
C GLY A 81 21.28 -5.56 -22.75
N VAL A 82 22.49 -5.29 -23.28
CA VAL A 82 22.98 -3.92 -23.52
C VAL A 82 22.08 -3.15 -24.48
N ALA A 83 21.67 -3.77 -25.59
CA ALA A 83 20.86 -3.10 -26.60
C ALA A 83 19.46 -2.75 -26.08
N ASN A 84 18.86 -3.60 -25.24
CA ASN A 84 17.55 -3.31 -24.65
C ASN A 84 17.64 -2.29 -23.52
N TYR A 85 18.73 -2.24 -22.75
CA TYR A 85 18.92 -1.19 -21.74
C TYR A 85 19.18 0.20 -22.35
N ALA A 86 19.75 0.25 -23.57
CA ALA A 86 19.91 1.46 -24.36
C ALA A 86 20.57 2.63 -23.59
N ASN A 87 21.61 2.32 -22.79
CA ASN A 87 22.31 3.28 -21.92
C ASN A 87 21.40 4.11 -21.02
N GLY A 88 20.35 3.47 -20.48
CA GLY A 88 19.39 4.12 -19.60
C GLY A 88 18.17 4.70 -20.31
N GLY A 89 18.13 4.77 -21.65
CA GLY A 89 17.00 5.29 -22.42
C GLY A 89 15.82 4.32 -22.62
N SER A 90 15.86 3.15 -21.99
CA SER A 90 14.85 2.09 -22.15
C SER A 90 13.64 2.25 -21.24
N ASN A 91 12.46 1.85 -21.71
CA ASN A 91 11.26 1.74 -20.85
C ASN A 91 11.31 0.49 -19.93
N ILE A 92 10.32 0.30 -19.05
CA ILE A 92 10.30 -0.83 -18.10
C ILE A 92 10.32 -2.19 -18.82
N GLU A 93 9.52 -2.38 -19.87
CA GLU A 93 9.46 -3.63 -20.63
C GLU A 93 10.82 -3.97 -21.26
N GLU A 94 11.44 -3.00 -21.93
CA GLU A 94 12.77 -3.16 -22.51
C GLU A 94 13.83 -3.41 -21.43
N SER A 95 13.71 -2.76 -20.28
CA SER A 95 14.66 -2.96 -19.18
C SER A 95 14.49 -4.33 -18.50
N SER A 96 13.28 -4.87 -18.47
CA SER A 96 13.01 -6.24 -18.04
C SER A 96 13.67 -7.26 -18.97
N VAL A 97 13.48 -7.09 -20.29
CA VAL A 97 14.19 -7.90 -21.31
C VAL A 97 15.70 -7.77 -21.17
N ALA A 98 16.19 -6.57 -20.88
CA ALA A 98 17.61 -6.33 -20.66
C ALA A 98 18.12 -7.14 -19.47
N LEU A 99 17.47 -7.02 -18.31
CA LEU A 99 17.85 -7.72 -17.07
C LEU A 99 17.84 -9.23 -17.24
N GLU A 100 16.78 -9.79 -17.83
CA GLU A 100 16.66 -11.23 -18.11
C GLU A 100 17.85 -11.74 -18.91
N ASN A 101 18.22 -11.02 -19.97
CA ASN A 101 19.33 -11.42 -20.84
C ASN A 101 20.70 -11.22 -20.17
N LEU A 102 20.87 -10.21 -19.32
CA LEU A 102 22.09 -10.07 -18.53
C LEU A 102 22.25 -11.21 -17.51
N ASN A 103 21.18 -11.62 -16.84
CA ASN A 103 21.19 -12.77 -15.94
C ASN A 103 21.53 -14.06 -16.70
N LYS A 104 20.88 -14.31 -17.84
CA LYS A 104 21.23 -15.45 -18.72
C LYS A 104 22.70 -15.46 -19.13
N ALA A 105 23.28 -14.30 -19.46
CA ALA A 105 24.70 -14.21 -19.81
C ALA A 105 25.61 -14.57 -18.62
N ILE A 106 25.27 -14.11 -17.41
CA ILE A 106 26.01 -14.43 -16.17
C ILE A 106 25.91 -15.93 -15.88
N ASP A 107 24.71 -16.50 -15.93
CA ASP A 107 24.45 -17.90 -15.60
C ASP A 107 25.14 -18.85 -16.57
N LEU A 108 25.04 -18.58 -17.88
CA LEU A 108 25.72 -19.38 -18.90
C LEU A 108 27.24 -19.30 -18.77
N GLU A 109 27.77 -18.13 -18.40
CA GLU A 109 29.21 -17.97 -18.23
C GLU A 109 29.69 -18.53 -16.88
N SER A 110 28.82 -18.83 -15.91
CA SER A 110 29.17 -19.39 -14.59
C SER A 110 29.95 -20.71 -14.66
N THR A 111 29.74 -21.50 -15.72
CA THR A 111 30.44 -22.78 -15.97
C THR A 111 31.69 -22.64 -16.86
N SER A 112 31.91 -21.46 -17.45
CA SER A 112 33.09 -21.17 -18.29
C SER A 112 34.33 -20.92 -17.44
N SER A 113 35.49 -21.42 -17.91
CA SER A 113 36.80 -21.15 -17.31
C SER A 113 37.23 -19.68 -17.44
N THR A 114 36.58 -18.91 -18.32
CA THR A 114 36.87 -17.50 -18.56
C THR A 114 35.59 -16.69 -18.46
N LYS A 115 35.61 -15.62 -17.66
CA LYS A 115 34.47 -14.70 -17.45
C LYS A 115 34.70 -13.40 -18.21
N VAL A 116 34.25 -13.32 -19.45
CA VAL A 116 34.38 -12.13 -20.30
C VAL A 116 33.20 -11.17 -20.11
N TYR A 117 31.99 -11.70 -19.99
CA TYR A 117 30.75 -10.91 -19.97
C TYR A 117 30.16 -10.72 -18.58
N THR A 118 30.44 -11.62 -17.63
CA THR A 118 29.95 -11.55 -16.25
C THR A 118 30.34 -10.23 -15.56
N PRO A 119 31.61 -9.77 -15.60
CA PRO A 119 31.96 -8.49 -14.97
C PRO A 119 31.21 -7.31 -15.58
N LYS A 120 31.07 -7.30 -16.92
CA LYS A 120 30.38 -6.25 -17.66
C LYS A 120 28.87 -6.24 -17.40
N ALA A 121 28.27 -7.42 -17.31
CA ALA A 121 26.85 -7.57 -17.00
C ALA A 121 26.56 -7.13 -15.56
N LYS A 122 27.46 -7.43 -14.61
CA LYS A 122 27.36 -6.94 -13.23
C LYS A 122 27.48 -5.42 -13.15
N GLU A 123 28.43 -4.81 -13.87
CA GLU A 123 28.56 -3.36 -13.96
C GLU A 123 27.28 -2.71 -14.52
N LEU A 124 26.72 -3.28 -15.59
CA LEU A 124 25.49 -2.78 -16.17
C LEU A 124 24.30 -2.92 -15.22
N ARG A 125 24.21 -4.04 -14.47
CA ARG A 125 23.18 -4.22 -13.43
C ARG A 125 23.28 -3.16 -12.32
N ILE A 126 24.49 -2.76 -11.91
CA ILE A 126 24.67 -1.66 -10.95
C ILE A 126 24.14 -0.34 -11.54
N ALA A 127 24.44 -0.07 -12.81
CA ALA A 127 23.91 1.10 -13.51
C ALA A 127 22.37 1.07 -13.60
N MET A 128 21.78 -0.10 -13.89
CA MET A 128 20.33 -0.30 -13.90
C MET A 128 19.70 -0.01 -12.54
N LEU A 129 20.25 -0.58 -11.46
CA LEU A 129 19.76 -0.34 -10.10
C LEU A 129 19.75 1.15 -9.76
N ASN A 130 20.89 1.83 -9.97
CA ASN A 130 21.01 3.26 -9.69
C ASN A 130 19.98 4.08 -10.48
N ARG A 131 19.76 3.73 -11.75
CA ARG A 131 18.76 4.39 -12.60
C ARG A 131 17.35 4.19 -12.05
N PHE A 132 16.94 2.95 -11.80
CA PHE A 132 15.59 2.65 -11.31
C PHE A 132 15.30 3.31 -9.96
N VAL A 133 16.26 3.33 -9.04
CA VAL A 133 16.10 4.03 -7.76
C VAL A 133 15.92 5.53 -7.96
N GLU A 134 16.68 6.15 -8.85
CA GLU A 134 16.57 7.57 -9.17
C GLU A 134 15.25 7.91 -9.89
N ASP A 135 14.85 7.10 -10.87
CA ASP A 135 13.61 7.28 -11.62
C ASP A 135 12.39 7.10 -10.70
N SER A 136 12.45 6.17 -9.74
CA SER A 136 11.41 6.01 -8.71
C SER A 136 11.26 7.28 -7.87
N LYS A 137 12.36 7.85 -7.36
CA LYS A 137 12.35 9.09 -6.57
C LYS A 137 11.74 10.25 -7.36
N LYS A 138 12.18 10.46 -8.60
CA LYS A 138 11.61 11.49 -9.48
C LYS A 138 10.13 11.30 -9.73
N SER A 139 9.70 10.05 -9.89
CA SER A 139 8.28 9.73 -10.10
C SER A 139 7.46 10.06 -8.85
N LEU A 140 7.98 9.78 -7.64
CA LEU A 140 7.33 10.16 -6.38
C LEU A 140 7.23 11.67 -6.20
N GLU A 141 8.29 12.43 -6.53
CA GLU A 141 8.27 13.90 -6.51
C GLU A 141 7.24 14.50 -7.46
N GLN A 142 6.87 13.75 -8.51
CA GLN A 142 5.87 14.14 -9.51
C GLN A 142 4.48 13.53 -9.23
N GLU A 143 4.31 12.82 -8.11
CA GLU A 143 3.09 12.08 -7.75
C GLU A 143 2.69 11.00 -8.79
N ASP A 144 3.62 10.58 -9.65
CA ASP A 144 3.45 9.43 -10.55
C ASP A 144 3.76 8.14 -9.80
N TYR A 145 2.83 7.74 -8.92
CA TYR A 145 2.97 6.55 -8.09
C TYR A 145 3.12 5.27 -8.92
N LYS A 146 2.50 5.20 -10.11
CA LYS A 146 2.60 4.04 -10.99
C LYS A 146 4.02 3.83 -11.50
N SER A 147 4.62 4.86 -12.07
CA SER A 147 6.02 4.79 -12.50
C SER A 147 6.94 4.55 -11.31
N ALA A 148 6.64 5.13 -10.14
CA ALA A 148 7.42 4.94 -8.93
C ALA A 148 7.47 3.46 -8.48
N TYR A 149 6.33 2.78 -8.36
CA TYR A 149 6.31 1.38 -7.92
C TYR A 149 6.92 0.43 -8.96
N LEU A 150 6.73 0.69 -10.26
CA LEU A 150 7.34 -0.14 -11.32
C LEU A 150 8.87 -0.06 -11.28
N ASN A 151 9.42 1.13 -11.02
CA ASN A 151 10.86 1.31 -10.86
C ASN A 151 11.39 0.67 -9.56
N LEU A 152 10.61 0.69 -8.47
CA LEU A 152 10.96 -0.04 -7.24
C LEU A 152 10.95 -1.55 -7.46
N GLU A 153 9.92 -2.08 -8.13
CA GLU A 153 9.89 -3.48 -8.54
C GLU A 153 11.14 -3.83 -9.36
N MET A 154 11.48 -3.04 -10.38
CA MET A 154 12.67 -3.28 -11.18
C MET A 154 13.96 -3.20 -10.36
N SER A 155 14.04 -2.32 -9.36
CA SER A 155 15.16 -2.26 -8.42
C SER A 155 15.31 -3.57 -7.64
N TYR A 156 14.20 -4.12 -7.15
CA TYR A 156 14.16 -5.45 -6.54
C TYR A 156 14.58 -6.56 -7.52
N ARG A 157 14.05 -6.58 -8.75
CA ARG A 157 14.45 -7.59 -9.76
C ARG A 157 15.95 -7.55 -10.05
N VAL A 158 16.56 -6.35 -10.05
CA VAL A 158 18.02 -6.20 -10.22
C VAL A 158 18.78 -6.66 -8.98
N SER A 159 18.26 -6.42 -7.78
CA SER A 159 18.88 -6.81 -6.50
C SER A 159 17.90 -7.61 -5.61
N PRO A 160 17.63 -8.90 -5.93
CA PRO A 160 16.59 -9.66 -5.23
C PRO A 160 16.87 -9.93 -3.74
N ASN A 161 18.10 -9.70 -3.28
CA ASN A 161 18.45 -9.82 -1.86
C ASN A 161 17.99 -8.60 -1.04
N ASP A 162 17.70 -7.47 -1.70
CA ASP A 162 17.23 -6.25 -1.05
C ASP A 162 15.71 -6.15 -1.21
N THR A 163 15.01 -6.89 -0.36
CA THR A 163 13.54 -7.00 -0.36
C THR A 163 12.83 -5.69 0.01
N LEU A 164 13.55 -4.69 0.53
CA LEU A 164 12.98 -3.39 0.87
C LEU A 164 12.42 -2.67 -0.36
N TYR A 165 13.03 -2.88 -1.54
CA TYR A 165 12.50 -2.36 -2.79
C TYR A 165 11.11 -2.93 -3.12
N LEU A 166 10.90 -4.24 -2.89
CA LEU A 166 9.62 -4.88 -3.14
C LEU A 166 8.56 -4.45 -2.12
N TYR A 167 8.94 -4.31 -0.85
CA TYR A 167 8.07 -3.75 0.18
C TYR A 167 7.63 -2.32 -0.14
N ASN A 168 8.58 -1.46 -0.53
CA ASN A 168 8.25 -0.10 -0.95
C ASN A 168 7.40 -0.07 -2.21
N ALA A 169 7.63 -0.97 -3.17
CA ALA A 169 6.77 -1.12 -4.35
C ALA A 169 5.32 -1.47 -3.95
N ALA A 170 5.14 -2.39 -2.98
CA ALA A 170 3.82 -2.76 -2.45
C ALA A 170 3.10 -1.57 -1.79
N LEU A 171 3.81 -0.78 -0.98
CA LEU A 171 3.24 0.40 -0.34
C LEU A 171 2.82 1.46 -1.38
N VAL A 172 3.69 1.77 -2.34
CA VAL A 172 3.40 2.78 -3.37
C VAL A 172 2.27 2.30 -4.31
N ALA A 173 2.21 1.01 -4.62
CA ALA A 173 1.09 0.43 -5.37
C ALA A 173 -0.24 0.53 -4.59
N THR A 174 -0.20 0.34 -3.27
CA THR A 174 -1.36 0.51 -2.37
C THR A 174 -1.85 1.95 -2.37
N GLU A 175 -0.94 2.93 -2.26
CA GLU A 175 -1.26 4.36 -2.32
C GLU A 175 -1.85 4.74 -3.69
N ASN A 176 -1.31 4.18 -4.78
CA ASN A 176 -1.84 4.32 -6.13
C ASN A 176 -3.20 3.62 -6.33
N LYS A 177 -3.70 2.89 -5.33
CA LYS A 177 -4.93 2.07 -5.39
C LYS A 177 -4.89 0.97 -6.46
N ASP A 178 -3.69 0.56 -6.86
CA ASP A 178 -3.46 -0.57 -7.76
C ASP A 178 -3.39 -1.86 -6.92
N PHE A 179 -4.55 -2.24 -6.39
CA PHE A 179 -4.66 -3.28 -5.36
C PHE A 179 -4.24 -4.67 -5.84
N ASP A 180 -4.47 -5.00 -7.11
CA ASP A 180 -4.03 -6.27 -7.69
C ASP A 180 -2.50 -6.36 -7.69
N GLN A 181 -1.83 -5.28 -8.10
CA GLN A 181 -0.37 -5.23 -8.12
C GLN A 181 0.23 -5.19 -6.71
N ALA A 182 -0.37 -4.42 -5.80
CA ALA A 182 0.03 -4.39 -4.39
C ALA A 182 -0.06 -5.78 -3.74
N LEU A 183 -1.18 -6.49 -3.92
CA LEU A 183 -1.35 -7.86 -3.43
C LEU A 183 -0.34 -8.82 -4.06
N SER A 184 -0.02 -8.67 -5.35
CA SER A 184 1.04 -9.46 -5.99
C SER A 184 2.39 -9.28 -5.29
N PHE A 185 2.76 -8.03 -4.95
CA PHE A 185 4.01 -7.75 -4.25
C PHE A 185 4.00 -8.25 -2.80
N TYR A 186 2.89 -8.07 -2.08
CA TYR A 186 2.76 -8.58 -0.70
C TYR A 186 2.81 -10.11 -0.63
N ASN A 187 2.19 -10.81 -1.57
CA ASN A 187 2.29 -12.27 -1.64
C ASN A 187 3.73 -12.72 -1.91
N GLU A 188 4.45 -12.04 -2.81
CA GLU A 188 5.86 -12.34 -3.06
C GLU A 188 6.72 -12.09 -1.80
N LEU A 189 6.43 -11.06 -1.00
CA LEU A 189 7.10 -10.84 0.29
C LEU A 189 6.82 -11.95 1.30
N ILE A 190 5.57 -12.43 1.37
CA ILE A 190 5.20 -13.56 2.24
C ILE A 190 5.93 -14.83 1.81
N ASP A 191 6.00 -15.13 0.51
CA ASP A 191 6.70 -16.29 -0.04
C ASP A 191 8.22 -16.26 0.25
N LEU A 192 8.77 -15.07 0.53
CA LEU A 192 10.16 -14.85 0.90
C LEU A 192 10.40 -14.86 2.42
N ASP A 193 9.38 -15.15 3.23
CA ASP A 193 9.42 -15.03 4.69
C ASP A 193 9.89 -13.62 5.14
N PHE A 194 9.46 -12.58 4.42
CA PHE A 194 9.90 -11.21 4.69
C PHE A 194 9.30 -10.68 6.00
N THR A 195 10.18 -10.41 6.97
CA THR A 195 9.82 -9.75 8.23
C THR A 195 10.13 -8.25 8.23
N GLY A 196 10.95 -7.79 7.28
CA GLY A 196 11.54 -6.45 7.24
C GLY A 196 12.37 -6.06 8.46
N ILE A 197 12.75 -7.01 9.30
CA ILE A 197 13.70 -6.78 10.39
C ILE A 197 15.05 -6.41 9.76
N THR A 198 15.52 -5.20 10.05
CA THR A 198 16.86 -4.75 9.69
C THR A 198 17.66 -4.47 10.95
N THR A 199 18.98 -4.57 10.87
CA THR A 199 19.88 -4.20 11.96
C THR A 199 20.60 -2.91 11.58
N ASN A 200 20.40 -1.86 12.36
CA ASN A 200 21.21 -0.65 12.28
C ASN A 200 22.50 -0.85 13.06
N TYR A 201 23.63 -0.56 12.43
CA TYR A 201 24.95 -0.71 13.03
C TYR A 201 25.46 0.66 13.48
N TYR A 202 25.52 0.91 14.78
CA TYR A 202 26.10 2.14 15.33
C TYR A 202 27.48 1.90 15.95
N ALA A 203 28.27 2.96 16.05
CA ALA A 203 29.42 3.07 16.95
C ALA A 203 29.59 4.52 17.40
N THR A 204 30.02 4.74 18.64
CA THR A 204 30.28 6.06 19.18
C THR A 204 31.55 6.65 18.57
N GLU A 205 31.45 7.80 17.93
CA GLU A 205 32.60 8.55 17.43
C GLU A 205 33.36 9.18 18.61
N LYS A 206 34.67 8.93 18.73
CA LYS A 206 35.46 9.41 19.89
C LYS A 206 35.62 10.92 19.96
N ALA A 207 35.59 11.59 18.80
CA ALA A 207 35.81 13.03 18.72
C ALA A 207 34.60 13.82 19.24
N THR A 208 33.40 13.34 18.96
CA THR A 208 32.13 14.02 19.27
C THR A 208 31.41 13.39 20.46
N GLY A 209 31.62 12.09 20.70
CA GLY A 209 30.87 11.30 21.67
C GLY A 209 29.48 10.88 21.19
N GLU A 210 29.17 11.09 19.91
CA GLU A 210 27.87 10.76 19.33
C GLU A 210 27.87 9.38 18.64
N ASP A 211 26.74 8.69 18.64
CA ASP A 211 26.58 7.42 17.93
C ASP A 211 26.39 7.66 16.43
N GLN A 212 27.32 7.15 15.63
CA GLN A 212 27.27 7.21 14.17
C GLN A 212 26.70 5.91 13.58
N LEU A 213 25.78 6.03 12.62
CA LEU A 213 25.24 4.91 11.84
C LEU A 213 26.21 4.46 10.73
N PHE A 214 26.32 3.14 10.53
CA PHE A 214 27.13 2.50 9.49
C PHE A 214 26.26 1.63 8.57
N ALA A 215 26.62 1.60 7.30
CA ALA A 215 25.88 0.82 6.29
C ALA A 215 26.08 -0.70 6.44
N SER A 216 27.14 -1.13 7.12
CA SER A 216 27.43 -2.55 7.35
C SER A 216 28.33 -2.76 8.58
N PRO A 217 28.32 -3.97 9.18
CA PRO A 217 29.19 -4.28 10.31
C PRO A 217 30.68 -4.26 9.91
N ASP A 218 30.99 -4.55 8.65
CA ASP A 218 32.35 -4.50 8.11
C ASP A 218 32.83 -3.05 7.96
N GLN A 219 31.98 -2.15 7.47
CA GLN A 219 32.30 -0.73 7.40
C GLN A 219 32.58 -0.19 8.81
N ARG A 220 31.67 -0.44 9.78
CA ARG A 220 31.87 -0.06 11.18
C ARG A 220 33.20 -0.58 11.75
N LYS A 221 33.52 -1.86 11.52
CA LYS A 221 34.79 -2.47 11.95
C LYS A 221 36.01 -1.73 11.43
N LEU A 222 35.98 -1.20 10.21
CA LEU A 222 37.10 -0.42 9.67
C LEU A 222 37.34 0.88 10.47
N PHE A 223 36.28 1.58 10.84
CA PHE A 223 36.39 2.82 11.62
C PHE A 223 36.82 2.57 13.07
N ILE A 224 36.31 1.51 13.69
CA ILE A 224 36.79 1.08 15.02
C ILE A 224 38.27 0.70 14.96
N LYS A 225 38.69 -0.05 13.93
CA LYS A 225 40.10 -0.43 13.73
C LYS A 225 41.00 0.78 13.44
N ALA A 226 40.48 1.80 12.76
CA ALA A 226 41.16 3.07 12.56
C ALA A 226 41.28 3.92 13.85
N GLY A 227 40.60 3.51 14.92
CA GLY A 227 40.66 4.15 16.23
C GLY A 227 39.78 5.39 16.37
N THR A 228 38.95 5.70 15.37
CA THR A 228 38.06 6.88 15.37
C THR A 228 36.75 6.63 16.10
N HIS A 229 36.32 5.37 16.21
CA HIS A 229 35.07 4.96 16.84
C HIS A 229 35.29 3.88 17.91
N GLU A 230 34.36 3.78 18.86
CA GLU A 230 34.29 2.75 19.90
C GLU A 230 32.83 2.34 20.17
N ASN A 231 32.60 1.43 21.11
CA ASN A 231 31.26 0.99 21.55
C ASN A 231 30.31 0.60 20.39
N PRO A 232 30.56 -0.51 19.68
CA PRO A 232 29.64 -0.96 18.64
C PRO A 232 28.28 -1.34 19.23
N ILE A 233 27.20 -0.83 18.64
CA ILE A 233 25.81 -1.13 19.01
C ILE A 233 25.11 -1.70 17.78
N ASP A 234 24.47 -2.86 17.94
CA ASP A 234 23.59 -3.45 16.94
C ASP A 234 22.15 -3.21 17.42
N LEU A 235 21.39 -2.41 16.66
CA LEU A 235 19.99 -2.11 16.95
C LEU A 235 19.12 -2.83 15.92
N GLU A 236 18.48 -3.92 16.34
CA GLU A 236 17.44 -4.57 15.53
C GLU A 236 16.19 -3.70 15.54
N LEU A 237 15.69 -3.39 14.34
CA LEU A 237 14.44 -2.67 14.16
C LEU A 237 13.25 -3.61 14.28
N GLU A 238 12.09 -3.04 14.60
CA GLU A 238 10.84 -3.78 14.66
C GLU A 238 10.48 -4.39 13.31
N SER A 239 9.85 -5.56 13.37
CA SER A 239 9.33 -6.22 12.17
C SER A 239 8.19 -5.40 11.56
N VAL A 240 8.18 -5.33 10.23
CA VAL A 240 7.07 -4.75 9.45
C VAL A 240 6.09 -5.82 8.97
N GLU A 241 6.22 -7.07 9.41
CA GLU A 241 5.33 -8.17 9.05
C GLU A 241 3.86 -7.84 9.37
N MET A 242 3.61 -7.26 10.55
CA MET A 242 2.30 -6.76 10.94
C MET A 242 1.74 -5.75 9.94
N ASN A 243 2.59 -4.85 9.42
CA ASN A 243 2.18 -3.85 8.44
C ASN A 243 1.79 -4.48 7.12
N VAL A 244 2.53 -5.51 6.66
CA VAL A 244 2.19 -6.28 5.46
C VAL A 244 0.82 -6.94 5.62
N LEU A 245 0.60 -7.67 6.72
CA LEU A 245 -0.68 -8.35 6.98
C LEU A 245 -1.85 -7.35 7.08
N ARG A 246 -1.64 -6.23 7.78
CA ARG A 246 -2.63 -5.15 7.90
C ARG A 246 -2.97 -4.52 6.55
N SER A 247 -1.97 -4.23 5.72
CA SER A 247 -2.18 -3.67 4.38
C SER A 247 -2.98 -4.63 3.50
N MET A 248 -2.63 -5.92 3.49
CA MET A 248 -3.41 -6.93 2.77
C MET A 248 -4.85 -7.00 3.27
N ALA A 249 -5.06 -7.04 4.59
CA ALA A 249 -6.40 -7.04 5.17
C ALA A 249 -7.21 -5.80 4.76
N ALA A 250 -6.60 -4.62 4.77
CA ALA A 250 -7.23 -3.38 4.34
C ALA A 250 -7.60 -3.40 2.85
N ILE A 251 -6.75 -3.94 1.99
CA ILE A 251 -7.02 -4.11 0.56
C ILE A 251 -8.21 -5.05 0.35
N TYR A 252 -8.24 -6.22 1.02
CA TYR A 252 -9.36 -7.16 0.92
C TYR A 252 -10.66 -6.56 1.43
N LYS A 253 -10.63 -5.79 2.54
CA LYS A 253 -11.79 -5.03 3.03
C LYS A 253 -12.30 -4.07 1.95
N ASN A 254 -11.41 -3.30 1.33
CA ASN A 254 -11.79 -2.37 0.26
C ASN A 254 -12.47 -3.08 -0.92
N ASN A 255 -11.96 -4.27 -1.27
CA ASN A 255 -12.53 -5.13 -2.31
C ASN A 255 -13.81 -5.86 -1.87
N LYS A 256 -14.31 -5.62 -0.65
CA LYS A 256 -15.48 -6.28 -0.05
C LYS A 256 -15.33 -7.79 0.12
N ASP A 257 -14.09 -8.29 0.05
CA ASP A 257 -13.74 -9.65 0.40
C ASP A 257 -13.42 -9.72 1.89
N TYR A 258 -14.47 -9.71 2.70
CA TYR A 258 -14.36 -9.72 4.17
C TYR A 258 -13.77 -11.03 4.71
N GLU A 259 -13.95 -12.15 4.01
CA GLU A 259 -13.41 -13.44 4.44
C GLU A 259 -11.88 -13.45 4.38
N SER A 260 -11.30 -13.06 3.24
CA SER A 260 -9.85 -12.92 3.10
C SER A 260 -9.31 -11.85 4.07
N SER A 261 -10.00 -10.72 4.20
CA SER A 261 -9.61 -9.65 5.12
C SER A 261 -9.51 -10.13 6.57
N LEU A 262 -10.55 -10.82 7.06
CA LEU A 262 -10.56 -11.40 8.41
C LEU A 262 -9.47 -12.48 8.57
N SER A 263 -9.17 -13.26 7.54
CA SER A 263 -8.07 -14.23 7.60
C SER A 263 -6.71 -13.55 7.82
N PHE A 264 -6.42 -12.43 7.14
CA PHE A 264 -5.18 -11.68 7.36
C PHE A 264 -5.16 -10.95 8.71
N ILE A 265 -6.31 -10.49 9.20
CA ILE A 265 -6.45 -9.96 10.57
C ILE A 265 -6.10 -11.01 11.61
N GLU A 266 -6.56 -12.25 11.47
CA GLU A 266 -6.22 -13.32 12.41
C GLU A 266 -4.71 -13.64 12.39
N LYS A 267 -4.06 -13.58 11.21
CA LYS A 267 -2.60 -13.67 11.13
C LYS A 267 -1.92 -12.52 11.87
N ALA A 268 -2.41 -11.29 11.71
CA ALA A 268 -1.88 -10.11 12.37
C ALA A 268 -2.03 -10.21 13.91
N LYS A 269 -3.18 -10.65 14.41
CA LYS A 269 -3.41 -10.85 15.85
C LYS A 269 -2.50 -11.90 16.50
N ASN A 270 -2.00 -12.87 15.72
CA ASN A 270 -1.01 -13.83 16.24
C ASN A 270 0.34 -13.16 16.56
N ILE A 271 0.63 -12.00 15.96
CA ILE A 271 1.80 -11.18 16.28
C ILE A 271 1.50 -10.29 17.49
N ASP A 272 0.41 -9.52 17.43
CA ASP A 272 -0.10 -8.70 18.54
C ASP A 272 -1.63 -8.58 18.45
N GLU A 273 -2.33 -9.18 19.40
CA GLU A 273 -3.78 -9.14 19.48
C GLU A 273 -4.33 -7.80 19.96
N ASN A 274 -3.48 -6.92 20.49
CA ASN A 274 -3.84 -5.62 21.06
C ASN A 274 -3.37 -4.45 20.18
N ASP A 275 -2.89 -4.70 18.97
CA ASP A 275 -2.68 -3.62 18.00
C ASP A 275 -4.02 -2.94 17.69
N ILE A 276 -4.12 -1.67 18.07
CA ILE A 276 -5.35 -0.88 17.93
C ILE A 276 -5.81 -0.81 16.47
N ASN A 277 -4.90 -0.74 15.50
CA ASN A 277 -5.27 -0.62 14.09
C ASN A 277 -5.89 -1.92 13.57
N ILE A 278 -5.42 -3.07 14.03
CA ILE A 278 -6.04 -4.37 13.72
C ILE A 278 -7.42 -4.48 14.35
N VAL A 279 -7.57 -4.09 15.62
CA VAL A 279 -8.87 -4.08 16.31
C VAL A 279 -9.88 -3.17 15.58
N LEU A 280 -9.45 -1.97 15.18
CA LEU A 280 -10.29 -1.02 14.44
C LEU A 280 -10.58 -1.47 13.00
N LEU A 281 -9.63 -2.14 12.35
CA LEU A 281 -9.88 -2.68 11.01
C LEU A 281 -10.93 -3.79 11.07
N GLU A 282 -10.83 -4.70 12.05
CA GLU A 282 -11.83 -5.73 12.26
C GLU A 282 -13.19 -5.15 12.62
N SER A 283 -13.24 -4.18 13.55
CA SER A 283 -14.50 -3.56 13.95
C SER A 283 -15.22 -2.99 12.72
N ASN A 284 -14.52 -2.21 11.90
CA ASN A 284 -15.09 -1.67 10.67
C ASN A 284 -15.64 -2.75 9.73
N ILE A 285 -14.98 -3.91 9.61
CA ILE A 285 -15.50 -5.04 8.82
C ILE A 285 -16.79 -5.58 9.43
N ARG A 286 -16.82 -5.81 10.75
CA ARG A 286 -18.02 -6.29 11.46
C ARG A 286 -19.19 -5.34 11.29
N TRP A 287 -18.95 -4.03 11.38
CA TRP A 287 -19.96 -3.01 11.11
C TRP A 287 -20.51 -3.12 9.69
N GLU A 288 -19.64 -3.18 8.67
CA GLU A 288 -20.06 -3.30 7.28
C GLU A 288 -20.83 -4.62 6.99
N MET A 289 -20.56 -5.68 7.76
CA MET A 289 -21.30 -6.94 7.72
C MET A 289 -22.64 -6.90 8.48
N GLY A 290 -22.94 -5.82 9.21
CA GLY A 290 -24.11 -5.71 10.08
C GLY A 290 -24.00 -6.45 11.40
N ASP A 291 -22.81 -6.95 11.76
CA ASP A 291 -22.52 -7.61 13.03
C ASP A 291 -22.22 -6.56 14.12
N VAL A 292 -23.29 -5.89 14.56
CA VAL A 292 -23.21 -4.80 15.56
C VAL A 292 -22.72 -5.31 16.92
N GLU A 293 -22.99 -6.57 17.27
CA GLU A 293 -22.53 -7.15 18.54
C GLU A 293 -21.02 -7.31 18.57
N SER A 294 -20.42 -7.90 17.52
CA SER A 294 -18.96 -8.00 17.43
C SER A 294 -18.30 -6.62 17.33
N TYR A 295 -18.92 -5.68 16.60
CA TYR A 295 -18.43 -4.30 16.53
C TYR A 295 -18.33 -3.67 17.92
N GLU A 296 -19.41 -3.69 18.71
CA GLU A 296 -19.43 -3.08 20.04
C GLU A 296 -18.36 -3.67 20.96
N LYS A 297 -18.19 -5.01 20.92
CA LYS A 297 -17.14 -5.69 21.68
C LYS A 297 -15.75 -5.22 21.27
N LEU A 298 -15.48 -5.07 19.97
CA LEU A 298 -14.20 -4.62 19.46
C LEU A 298 -13.93 -3.15 19.78
N ILE A 299 -14.93 -2.27 19.67
CA ILE A 299 -14.78 -0.86 20.08
C ILE A 299 -14.56 -0.74 21.60
N THR A 300 -15.21 -1.57 22.39
CA THR A 300 -14.95 -1.63 23.84
C THR A 300 -13.51 -2.05 24.12
N LYS A 301 -13.00 -3.09 23.45
CA LYS A 301 -11.59 -3.49 23.53
C LYS A 301 -10.65 -2.35 23.08
N ALA A 302 -11.00 -1.65 22.01
CA ALA A 302 -10.24 -0.51 21.51
C ALA A 302 -10.15 0.63 22.55
N LEU A 303 -11.21 0.88 23.31
CA LEU A 303 -11.21 1.83 24.43
C LEU A 303 -10.43 1.35 25.66
N GLU A 304 -10.22 0.04 25.84
CA GLU A 304 -9.29 -0.46 26.87
C GLU A 304 -7.83 -0.10 26.54
N ILE A 305 -7.51 0.04 25.24
CA ILE A 305 -6.18 0.41 24.73
C ILE A 305 -6.03 1.94 24.67
N GLU A 306 -7.05 2.64 24.16
CA GLU A 306 -7.09 4.10 24.05
C GLU A 306 -8.33 4.69 24.76
N PRO A 307 -8.29 4.85 26.10
CA PRO A 307 -9.46 5.26 26.89
C PRO A 307 -9.99 6.67 26.63
N GLU A 308 -9.21 7.51 25.95
CA GLU A 308 -9.55 8.90 25.64
C GLU A 308 -9.78 9.09 24.13
N ASN A 309 -10.08 8.02 23.39
CA ASN A 309 -10.37 8.14 21.97
C ASN A 309 -11.81 8.65 21.77
N VAL A 310 -11.93 9.90 21.34
CA VAL A 310 -13.19 10.64 21.16
C VAL A 310 -14.13 9.94 20.17
N ASP A 311 -13.60 9.48 19.04
CA ASP A 311 -14.40 8.82 18.00
C ASP A 311 -14.97 7.48 18.48
N LEU A 312 -14.21 6.72 19.28
CA LEU A 312 -14.68 5.45 19.83
C LEU A 312 -15.80 5.64 20.86
N HIS A 313 -15.66 6.63 21.74
CA HIS A 313 -16.75 7.00 22.65
C HIS A 313 -17.98 7.46 21.88
N PHE A 314 -17.83 8.33 20.89
CA PHE A 314 -18.93 8.77 20.04
C PHE A 314 -19.64 7.57 19.37
N ASN A 315 -18.89 6.64 18.79
CA ASN A 315 -19.44 5.47 18.12
C ASN A 315 -20.21 4.54 19.07
N LEU A 316 -19.72 4.31 20.30
CA LEU A 316 -20.48 3.56 21.32
C LEU A 316 -21.73 4.32 21.77
N GLY A 317 -21.67 5.65 21.81
CA GLY A 317 -22.84 6.50 22.09
C GLY A 317 -23.95 6.30 21.05
N VAL A 318 -23.59 6.31 19.77
CA VAL A 318 -24.52 6.06 18.65
C VAL A 318 -25.15 4.67 18.77
N ILE A 319 -24.35 3.63 18.99
CA ILE A 319 -24.85 2.26 19.11
C ILE A 319 -25.78 2.09 20.33
N SER A 320 -25.40 2.68 21.46
CA SER A 320 -26.23 2.63 22.67
C SER A 320 -27.57 3.34 22.43
N SER A 321 -27.55 4.48 21.73
CA SER A 321 -28.75 5.22 21.34
C SER A 321 -29.67 4.42 20.42
N ASP A 322 -29.10 3.73 19.42
CA ASP A 322 -29.84 2.87 18.49
C ASP A 322 -30.47 1.66 19.19
N LYS A 323 -29.81 1.13 20.23
CA LYS A 323 -30.34 0.08 21.10
C LYS A 323 -31.38 0.59 22.12
N GLY A 324 -31.56 1.90 22.22
CA GLY A 324 -32.44 2.54 23.21
C GLY A 324 -31.86 2.60 24.63
N ASP A 325 -30.57 2.29 24.81
CA ASP A 325 -29.86 2.45 26.09
C ASP A 325 -29.42 3.90 26.24
N VAL A 326 -30.39 4.74 26.62
CA VAL A 326 -30.21 6.20 26.69
C VAL A 326 -29.13 6.61 27.70
N ASP A 327 -29.05 5.92 28.83
CA ASP A 327 -28.10 6.27 29.89
C ASP A 327 -26.66 6.00 29.46
N LYS A 328 -26.39 4.84 28.83
CA LYS A 328 -25.06 4.57 28.27
C LYS A 328 -24.71 5.49 27.12
N ALA A 329 -25.68 5.78 26.24
CA ALA A 329 -25.46 6.68 25.12
C ALA A 329 -25.05 8.08 25.59
N MET A 330 -25.78 8.65 26.56
CA MET A 330 -25.43 9.93 27.17
C MET A 330 -24.08 9.89 27.87
N SER A 331 -23.77 8.81 28.61
CA SER A 331 -22.46 8.65 29.26
C SER A 331 -21.32 8.71 28.26
N HIS A 332 -21.46 8.05 27.10
CA HIS A 332 -20.45 8.03 26.06
C HIS A 332 -20.33 9.36 25.31
N TYR A 333 -21.45 10.02 24.99
CA TYR A 333 -21.40 11.36 24.40
C TYR A 333 -20.76 12.38 25.34
N ASN A 334 -21.09 12.34 26.63
CA ASN A 334 -20.48 13.22 27.61
C ASN A 334 -18.97 12.97 27.75
N LYS A 335 -18.55 11.71 27.73
CA LYS A 335 -17.12 11.38 27.76
C LYS A 335 -16.40 11.92 26.51
N ALA A 336 -16.99 11.80 25.31
CA ALA A 336 -16.45 12.41 24.10
C ALA A 336 -16.34 13.95 24.20
N ILE A 337 -17.36 14.61 24.77
CA ILE A 337 -17.38 16.06 25.02
C ILE A 337 -16.33 16.48 26.05
N GLU A 338 -16.17 15.72 27.13
CA GLU A 338 -15.18 15.98 28.17
C GLU A 338 -13.75 15.87 27.63
N THR A 339 -13.50 14.90 26.76
CA THR A 339 -12.19 14.69 26.15
C THR A 339 -11.90 15.70 25.03
N ASP A 340 -12.88 16.04 24.20
CA ASP A 340 -12.80 17.09 23.18
C ASP A 340 -14.07 17.95 23.16
N SER A 341 -13.98 19.13 23.78
CA SER A 341 -15.08 20.09 23.85
C SER A 341 -15.40 20.76 22.50
N THR A 342 -14.64 20.48 21.44
CA THR A 342 -14.90 20.96 20.09
C THR A 342 -15.59 19.92 19.21
N TYR A 343 -15.86 18.71 19.75
CA TYR A 343 -16.45 17.60 19.01
C TYR A 343 -17.97 17.77 18.83
N THR A 344 -18.37 18.67 17.93
CA THR A 344 -19.76 19.10 17.68
C THR A 344 -20.74 17.94 17.46
N LYS A 345 -20.30 16.82 16.88
CA LYS A 345 -21.15 15.64 16.66
C LYS A 345 -21.69 15.04 17.95
N ALA A 346 -20.90 15.01 19.03
CA ALA A 346 -21.35 14.47 20.32
C ALA A 346 -22.42 15.37 20.93
N TYR A 347 -22.25 16.69 20.90
CA TYR A 347 -23.27 17.65 21.36
C TYR A 347 -24.59 17.51 20.58
N LEU A 348 -24.54 17.44 19.25
CA LEU A 348 -25.73 17.26 18.42
C LEU A 348 -26.48 15.96 18.75
N ASN A 349 -25.75 14.85 18.92
CA ASN A 349 -26.37 13.56 19.23
C ASN A 349 -26.88 13.50 20.67
N ALA A 350 -26.20 14.13 21.63
CA ALA A 350 -26.70 14.28 23.00
C ALA A 350 -28.01 15.09 23.03
N ALA A 351 -28.06 16.23 22.33
CA ALA A 351 -29.28 17.03 22.21
C ALA A 351 -30.43 16.24 21.57
N ALA A 352 -30.16 15.55 20.46
CA ALA A 352 -31.16 14.72 19.78
C ALA A 352 -31.67 13.58 20.66
N LEU A 353 -30.76 12.93 21.41
CA LEU A 353 -31.11 11.85 22.33
C LEU A 353 -31.99 12.32 23.48
N VAL A 354 -31.73 13.51 24.03
CA VAL A 354 -32.61 14.16 25.01
C VAL A 354 -33.97 14.44 24.39
N LEU A 355 -34.02 15.11 23.24
CA LEU A 355 -35.27 15.51 22.58
C LEU A 355 -36.12 14.33 22.11
N LYS A 356 -35.53 13.17 21.83
CA LYS A 356 -36.27 11.94 21.49
C LYS A 356 -37.27 11.53 22.58
N LYS A 357 -37.02 11.85 23.84
CA LYS A 357 -37.96 11.56 24.95
C LYS A 357 -39.24 12.39 24.87
N GLU A 358 -39.24 13.51 24.12
CA GLU A 358 -40.42 14.36 23.95
C GLU A 358 -41.60 13.58 23.35
N GLU A 359 -41.35 12.67 22.42
CA GLU A 359 -42.40 11.90 21.74
C GLU A 359 -43.33 11.21 22.73
N SER A 360 -42.76 10.50 23.71
CA SER A 360 -43.54 9.81 24.76
C SER A 360 -44.36 10.76 25.64
N ILE A 361 -43.84 11.97 25.90
CA ILE A 361 -44.53 13.00 26.69
C ILE A 361 -45.74 13.51 25.90
N ILE A 362 -45.54 13.81 24.61
CA ILE A 362 -46.60 14.30 23.73
C ILE A 362 -47.68 13.24 23.49
N GLU A 363 -47.29 11.98 23.30
CA GLU A 363 -48.24 10.87 23.22
C GLU A 363 -49.11 10.76 24.47
N GLU A 364 -48.49 10.83 25.66
CA GLU A 364 -49.23 10.81 26.91
C GLU A 364 -50.17 12.01 27.01
N MET A 365 -49.68 13.23 26.75
CA MET A 365 -50.49 14.46 26.77
C MET A 365 -51.70 14.37 25.85
N ASN A 366 -51.54 13.83 24.65
CA ASN A 366 -52.62 13.68 23.66
C ASN A 366 -53.64 12.59 24.04
N SER A 367 -53.26 11.66 24.91
CA SER A 367 -54.13 10.57 25.36
C SER A 367 -55.06 10.97 26.52
N LEU A 368 -54.82 12.14 27.14
CA LEU A 368 -55.55 12.61 28.31
C LEU A 368 -57.00 12.99 28.00
N GLY A 369 -57.89 12.73 28.97
CA GLY A 369 -59.32 13.06 28.90
C GLY A 369 -59.62 14.51 29.33
N THR A 370 -60.85 14.74 29.81
CA THR A 370 -61.33 16.06 30.24
C THR A 370 -61.68 16.12 31.73
N SER A 371 -61.16 15.19 32.54
CA SER A 371 -61.35 15.21 33.99
C SER A 371 -60.38 16.19 34.67
N ASN A 372 -60.70 16.60 35.91
CA ASN A 372 -59.78 17.41 36.71
C ASN A 372 -58.43 16.71 36.94
N ALA A 373 -58.40 15.38 37.01
CA ALA A 373 -57.16 14.63 37.12
C ALA A 373 -56.33 14.69 35.82
N ASP A 374 -56.99 14.65 34.66
CA ASP A 374 -56.34 14.79 33.35
C ASP A 374 -55.70 16.19 33.20
N TYR A 375 -56.40 17.25 33.61
CA TYR A 375 -55.84 18.61 33.58
C TYR A 375 -54.61 18.75 34.48
N ASN A 376 -54.65 18.20 35.70
CA ASN A 376 -53.48 18.20 36.58
C ASN A 376 -52.31 17.42 35.97
N ARG A 377 -52.57 16.26 35.36
CA ARG A 377 -51.54 15.46 34.69
C ARG A 377 -50.95 16.17 33.47
N TYR A 378 -51.78 16.88 32.71
CA TYR A 378 -51.32 17.69 31.59
C TYR A 378 -50.36 18.79 32.06
N ASP A 379 -50.69 19.49 33.16
CA ASP A 379 -49.82 20.52 33.74
C ASP A 379 -48.49 19.94 34.25
N GLU A 380 -48.50 18.75 34.86
CA GLU A 380 -47.28 18.03 35.23
C GLU A 380 -46.41 17.69 34.01
N LEU A 381 -47.01 17.13 32.95
CA LEU A 381 -46.29 16.74 31.73
C LEU A 381 -45.71 17.96 31.00
N LYS A 382 -46.39 19.12 31.08
CA LYS A 382 -45.86 20.38 30.58
C LYS A 382 -44.55 20.75 31.28
N ILE A 383 -44.49 20.65 32.61
CA ILE A 383 -43.26 20.92 33.38
C ILE A 383 -42.15 19.93 32.98
N VAL A 384 -42.47 18.63 32.88
CA VAL A 384 -41.49 17.61 32.45
C VAL A 384 -40.94 17.90 31.06
N ARG A 385 -41.79 18.37 30.14
CA ARG A 385 -41.38 18.78 28.79
C ARG A 385 -40.50 20.03 28.79
N GLU A 386 -40.83 21.02 29.63
CA GLU A 386 -39.99 22.22 29.80
C GLU A 386 -38.61 21.87 30.39
N ASP A 387 -38.55 20.99 31.38
CA ASP A 387 -37.29 20.49 31.94
C ASP A 387 -36.45 19.72 30.90
N LEU A 388 -37.10 18.91 30.07
CA LEU A 388 -36.46 18.22 28.95
C LEU A 388 -35.77 19.22 28.02
N TYR A 389 -36.50 20.25 27.60
CA TYR A 389 -35.97 21.31 26.75
C TYR A 389 -34.81 22.06 27.40
N ASN A 390 -34.95 22.44 28.66
CA ASN A 390 -33.89 23.09 29.43
C ASN A 390 -32.62 22.23 29.50
N SER A 391 -32.75 20.90 29.54
CA SER A 391 -31.59 20.00 29.52
C SER A 391 -30.94 19.83 28.14
N ALA A 392 -31.67 20.07 27.05
CA ALA A 392 -31.16 20.00 25.67
C ALA A 392 -30.46 21.30 25.22
N ILE A 393 -30.91 22.45 25.74
CA ILE A 393 -30.41 23.79 25.37
C ILE A 393 -28.88 23.89 25.47
N PRO A 394 -28.21 23.51 26.58
CA PRO A 394 -26.76 23.68 26.70
C PRO A 394 -25.97 22.96 25.61
N TYR A 395 -26.43 21.78 25.18
CA TYR A 395 -25.77 21.06 24.09
C TYR A 395 -25.94 21.78 22.75
N LEU A 396 -27.15 22.28 22.46
CA LEU A 396 -27.43 23.00 21.22
C LEU A 396 -26.76 24.37 21.17
N GLU A 397 -26.69 25.08 22.30
CA GLU A 397 -25.92 26.33 22.41
C GLU A 397 -24.44 26.07 22.16
N SER A 398 -23.87 25.00 22.75
CA SER A 398 -22.49 24.60 22.46
C SER A 398 -22.26 24.33 20.96
N VAL A 399 -23.21 23.67 20.29
CA VAL A 399 -23.14 23.46 18.83
C VAL A 399 -23.12 24.79 18.08
N TYR A 400 -23.99 25.73 18.46
CA TYR A 400 -24.04 27.05 17.84
C TYR A 400 -22.78 27.88 18.11
N GLU A 401 -22.20 27.79 19.30
CA GLU A 401 -20.95 28.47 19.64
C GLU A 401 -19.76 27.93 18.84
N LEU A 402 -19.70 26.61 18.61
CA LEU A 402 -18.66 25.94 17.82
C LEU A 402 -18.86 26.12 16.31
N ASP A 403 -20.12 26.13 15.85
CA ASP A 403 -20.52 26.30 14.46
C ASP A 403 -21.76 27.20 14.36
N ASN A 404 -21.51 28.49 14.19
CA ASN A 404 -22.56 29.50 14.10
C ASN A 404 -23.42 29.41 12.83
N ASN A 405 -23.02 28.58 11.86
CA ASN A 405 -23.79 28.34 10.63
C ASN A 405 -24.62 27.04 10.71
N ASN A 406 -24.62 26.35 11.86
CA ASN A 406 -25.43 25.15 12.04
C ASN A 406 -26.93 25.47 12.12
N LEU A 407 -27.55 25.60 10.95
CA LEU A 407 -28.96 25.98 10.82
C LEU A 407 -29.92 25.02 11.55
N SER A 408 -29.57 23.74 11.63
CA SER A 408 -30.37 22.74 12.33
C SER A 408 -30.42 23.01 13.84
N ALA A 409 -29.26 23.26 14.47
CA ALA A 409 -29.17 23.59 15.89
C ALA A 409 -29.89 24.91 16.20
N VAL A 410 -29.67 25.95 15.38
CA VAL A 410 -30.33 27.26 15.52
C VAL A 410 -31.85 27.16 15.40
N ARG A 411 -32.38 26.43 14.42
CA ARG A 411 -33.82 26.20 14.27
C ARG A 411 -34.39 25.44 15.46
N THR A 412 -33.66 24.45 15.97
CA THR A 412 -34.07 23.67 17.13
C THR A 412 -34.13 24.53 18.38
N LEU A 413 -33.09 25.34 18.65
CA LEU A 413 -33.06 26.32 19.74
C LEU A 413 -34.24 27.29 19.64
N ARG A 414 -34.47 27.89 18.47
CA ARG A 414 -35.63 28.77 18.24
C ARG A 414 -36.94 28.09 18.63
N ASN A 415 -37.17 26.87 18.15
CA ASN A 415 -38.42 26.14 18.43
C ASN A 415 -38.55 25.82 19.93
N ILE A 416 -37.47 25.43 20.58
CA ILE A 416 -37.44 25.17 22.03
C ILE A 416 -37.77 26.44 22.82
N TYR A 417 -37.12 27.56 22.54
CA TYR A 417 -37.38 28.82 23.25
C TYR A 417 -38.83 29.30 23.07
N SER A 418 -39.41 29.08 21.89
CA SER A 418 -40.84 29.33 21.68
C SER A 418 -41.73 28.43 22.54
N ALA A 419 -41.34 27.18 22.77
CA ALA A 419 -42.13 26.20 23.52
C ALA A 419 -42.08 26.44 25.04
N ILE A 420 -40.99 27.02 25.55
CA ILE A 420 -40.82 27.38 26.97
C ILE A 420 -41.16 28.86 27.28
N ASP A 421 -41.75 29.58 26.32
CA ASP A 421 -42.14 31.00 26.44
C ASP A 421 -40.98 31.98 26.70
N ASP A 422 -39.74 31.62 26.32
CA ASP A 422 -38.59 32.52 26.34
C ASP A 422 -38.52 33.32 25.03
N MET A 423 -39.32 34.39 24.99
CA MET A 423 -39.49 35.19 23.78
C MET A 423 -38.23 35.99 23.40
N ASP A 424 -37.35 36.29 24.35
CA ASP A 424 -36.10 37.01 24.08
C ASP A 424 -35.14 36.11 23.27
N ASN A 425 -34.88 34.89 23.75
CA ASN A 425 -34.04 33.94 23.04
C ASN A 425 -34.70 33.41 21.76
N TYR A 426 -36.03 33.24 21.75
CA TYR A 426 -36.77 32.93 20.52
C TYR A 426 -36.50 33.96 19.42
N ASN A 427 -36.65 35.25 19.72
CA ASN A 427 -36.44 36.32 18.75
C ASN A 427 -34.97 36.39 18.29
N LYS A 428 -34.02 36.18 19.21
CA LYS A 428 -32.58 36.07 18.91
C LYS A 428 -32.31 34.96 17.89
N PHE A 429 -32.68 33.72 18.19
CA PHE A 429 -32.39 32.58 17.32
C PHE A 429 -33.24 32.57 16.03
N LYS A 430 -34.40 33.24 16.03
CA LYS A 430 -35.16 33.51 14.80
C LYS A 430 -34.37 34.41 13.84
N ALA A 431 -33.85 35.54 14.33
CA ALA A 431 -33.07 36.46 13.49
C ALA A 431 -31.78 35.80 12.97
N ILE A 432 -31.11 35.00 13.80
CA ILE A 432 -29.93 34.21 13.39
C ILE A 432 -30.29 33.20 12.29
N ALA A 433 -31.42 32.47 12.43
CA ALA A 433 -31.86 31.53 11.40
C ALA A 433 -32.12 32.22 10.05
N GLU A 434 -32.82 33.35 10.07
CA GLU A 434 -33.13 34.15 8.87
C GLU A 434 -31.85 34.68 8.19
N ASP A 435 -30.85 35.12 8.97
CA ASP A 435 -29.56 35.56 8.44
C ASP A 435 -28.78 34.41 7.78
N ILE A 436 -28.72 33.23 8.41
CA ILE A 436 -28.06 32.05 7.83
C ILE A 436 -28.77 31.62 6.53
N GLU A 437 -30.11 31.55 6.54
CA GLU A 437 -30.92 31.17 5.37
C GLU A 437 -30.68 32.12 4.18
N SER A 438 -30.59 33.43 4.43
CA SER A 438 -30.33 34.43 3.39
C SER A 438 -28.98 34.33 2.68
N LYS A 439 -28.03 33.56 3.23
CA LYS A 439 -26.69 33.35 2.67
C LYS A 439 -26.56 32.05 1.86
N ILE A 440 -27.58 31.19 1.93
CA ILE A 440 -27.64 29.91 1.23
C ILE A 440 -28.37 30.05 -0.12
N ASP A 441 -29.23 31.06 -0.24
CA ASP A 441 -29.86 31.53 -1.48
C ASP A 441 -28.92 32.42 -2.32
#